data_AF-A0A0V0GFN0-F1
#
_entry.id   AF-A0A0V0GFN0-F1
#
_cell.length_a   1.000
_cell.length_b   1.000
_cell.length_c   1.000
_cell.angle_alpha   90.00
_cell.angle_beta   90.00
_cell.angle_gamma   90.00
#
_symmetry.space_group_name_H-M   'P 1'
#
loop_
_entity.id
_entity.type
_entity.pdbx_description
1 polymer ?
#
loop_
_entity_poly.entity_id
_entity_poly.type
_entity_poly.pdbx_seq_one_letter_code
_entity_poly.pdbx_strand_id
1 'polypeptide(L)'
;MPERNVISWSAMMAAYSRASDFKEVLCLYRRMEEDALKPNESVLVSVLTACAHLGALAQGFWVHSLAKHYNYESNPILATALVDMYSKCGRM
;
A
#
# COMPACT_ATOMS: atom_id res chain seq x y z
N MET A 1 -1.41 -20.40 -15.82
CA MET A 1 -1.92 -19.03 -15.51
C MET A 1 -0.83 -18.06 -15.94
N PRO A 2 -1.13 -16.91 -16.58
CA PRO A 2 -0.09 -15.95 -16.89
C PRO A 2 0.58 -15.52 -15.59
N GLU A 3 1.91 -15.46 -15.57
CA GLU A 3 2.69 -15.11 -14.39
C GLU A 3 2.25 -13.73 -13.87
N ARG A 4 1.85 -13.67 -12.61
CA ARG A 4 1.53 -12.38 -11.98
C ARG A 4 2.82 -11.61 -11.79
N ASN A 5 2.85 -10.40 -12.30
CA ASN A 5 3.95 -9.45 -12.10
C ASN A 5 3.46 -8.23 -11.31
N VAL A 6 4.40 -7.35 -10.93
CA VAL A 6 4.12 -6.13 -10.17
C VAL A 6 3.04 -5.26 -10.84
N ILE A 7 3.01 -5.22 -12.18
CA ILE A 7 2.00 -4.46 -12.93
C ILE A 7 0.61 -5.04 -12.66
N SER A 8 0.44 -6.37 -12.76
CA SER A 8 -0.84 -7.02 -12.48
C SER A 8 -1.30 -6.81 -11.02
N TRP A 9 -0.39 -6.89 -10.05
CA TRP A 9 -0.71 -6.63 -8.64
C TRP A 9 -1.15 -5.18 -8.42
N SER A 10 -0.42 -4.21 -8.96
CA SER A 10 -0.77 -2.79 -8.84
C SER A 10 -2.12 -2.47 -9.47
N ALA A 11 -2.43 -3.07 -10.63
CA ALA A 11 -3.72 -2.90 -11.30
C ALA A 11 -4.87 -3.48 -10.48
N MET A 12 -4.71 -4.69 -9.91
CA MET A 12 -5.71 -5.32 -9.05
C MET A 12 -5.98 -4.46 -7.81
N MET A 13 -4.92 -4.05 -7.10
CA MET A 13 -5.06 -3.20 -5.91
C MET A 13 -5.74 -1.87 -6.20
N ALA A 14 -5.36 -1.22 -7.31
CA ALA A 14 -5.99 0.02 -7.71
C ALA A 14 -7.49 -0.17 -8.00
N ALA A 15 -7.88 -1.31 -8.58
CA ALA A 15 -9.29 -1.64 -8.80
C ALA A 15 -10.07 -1.81 -7.49
N TYR A 16 -9.55 -2.58 -6.54
CA TYR A 16 -10.21 -2.77 -5.24
C TYR A 16 -10.22 -1.49 -4.39
N SER A 17 -9.16 -0.68 -4.44
CA SER A 17 -9.11 0.63 -3.78
C SER A 17 -10.19 1.57 -4.32
N ARG A 18 -10.40 1.62 -5.66
CA ARG A 18 -11.51 2.38 -6.26
C ARG A 18 -12.89 1.85 -5.86
N ALA A 19 -13.02 0.54 -5.65
CA ALA A 19 -14.23 -0.08 -5.15
C ALA A 19 -14.43 0.09 -3.63
N SER A 20 -13.53 0.81 -2.94
CA SER A 20 -13.51 0.95 -1.47
C SER A 20 -13.40 -0.37 -0.70
N ASP A 21 -12.93 -1.44 -1.36
CA ASP A 21 -12.65 -2.73 -0.71
C ASP A 21 -11.21 -2.76 -0.21
N PHE A 22 -10.97 -1.97 0.83
CA PHE A 22 -9.64 -1.79 1.41
C PHE A 22 -9.11 -3.05 2.09
N LYS A 23 -9.99 -3.95 2.54
CA LYS A 23 -9.59 -5.23 3.13
C LYS A 23 -8.94 -6.12 2.07
N GLU A 24 -9.53 -6.17 0.89
CA GLU A 24 -8.97 -6.96 -0.21
C GLU A 24 -7.64 -6.37 -0.70
N VAL A 25 -7.47 -5.04 -0.70
CA VAL A 25 -6.16 -4.40 -0.98
C VAL A 25 -5.07 -4.94 -0.06
N LEU A 26 -5.33 -5.03 1.25
CA LEU A 26 -4.36 -5.59 2.20
C LEU A 26 -4.13 -7.10 2.00
N CYS A 27 -5.17 -7.86 1.65
CA CYS A 27 -5.04 -9.29 1.34
C CYS A 27 -4.16 -9.51 0.10
N LEU A 28 -4.40 -8.75 -0.97
CA LEU A 28 -3.59 -8.79 -2.18
C LEU A 28 -2.13 -8.40 -1.91
N TYR A 29 -1.90 -7.42 -1.04
CA TYR A 29 -0.55 -7.00 -0.67
C TYR A 29 0.21 -8.13 0.02
N ARG A 30 -0.42 -8.77 1.01
CA ARG A 30 0.17 -9.93 1.67
C ARG A 30 0.52 -11.06 0.68
N ARG A 31 -0.35 -11.33 -0.29
CA ARG A 31 -0.09 -12.34 -1.33
C ARG A 31 1.05 -11.94 -2.26
N MET A 32 1.19 -10.64 -2.59
CA MET A 32 2.33 -10.13 -3.34
C MET A 32 3.65 -10.29 -2.57
N GLU A 33 3.62 -10.09 -1.25
CA GLU A 33 4.78 -10.34 -0.38
C GLU A 33 5.16 -11.82 -0.33
N GLU A 34 4.17 -12.72 -0.28
CA GLU A 34 4.36 -14.18 -0.36
C GLU A 34 5.00 -14.62 -1.69
N ASP A 35 4.71 -13.91 -2.79
CA ASP A 35 5.35 -14.12 -4.10
C ASP A 35 6.77 -13.51 -4.19
N ALA A 36 7.30 -12.96 -3.08
CA ALA A 36 8.61 -12.29 -2.99
C ALA A 36 8.82 -11.17 -4.02
N LEU A 37 7.73 -10.53 -4.47
CA LEU A 37 7.78 -9.45 -5.45
C LEU A 37 7.99 -8.10 -4.75
N LYS A 38 8.98 -7.35 -5.21
CA LYS A 38 9.23 -5.98 -4.72
C LYS A 38 8.04 -5.07 -5.06
N PRO A 39 7.37 -4.44 -4.09
CA PRO A 39 6.34 -3.45 -4.36
C PRO A 39 6.94 -2.19 -4.98
N ASN A 40 6.21 -1.59 -5.91
CA ASN A 40 6.51 -0.26 -6.41
C ASN A 40 5.73 0.80 -5.62
N GLU A 41 5.95 2.07 -5.95
CA GLU A 41 5.35 3.20 -5.24
C GLU A 41 3.81 3.17 -5.30
N SER A 42 3.23 2.74 -6.43
CA SER A 42 1.76 2.70 -6.59
C SER A 42 1.11 1.62 -5.73
N VAL A 43 1.77 0.47 -5.54
CA VAL A 43 1.36 -0.54 -4.57
C VAL A 43 1.37 0.06 -3.16
N LEU A 44 2.47 0.69 -2.74
CA LEU A 44 2.56 1.25 -1.38
C LEU A 44 1.52 2.36 -1.14
N VAL A 45 1.25 3.22 -2.13
CA VAL A 45 0.18 4.24 -2.05
C VAL A 45 -1.19 3.58 -1.84
N SER A 46 -1.49 2.51 -2.59
CA SER A 46 -2.76 1.79 -2.48
C SER A 46 -2.93 1.17 -1.09
N VAL A 47 -1.86 0.57 -0.55
CA VAL A 47 -1.84 -0.03 0.77
C VAL A 47 -1.98 1.03 1.87
N LEU A 48 -1.27 2.16 1.77
CA LEU A 48 -1.41 3.26 2.73
C LEU A 48 -2.81 3.85 2.74
N THR A 49 -3.42 4.00 1.57
CA THR A 49 -4.81 4.43 1.44
C THR A 49 -5.74 3.45 2.17
N ALA A 50 -5.56 2.14 1.94
CA ALA A 50 -6.32 1.11 2.65
C ALA A 50 -6.12 1.17 4.16
N CYS A 51 -4.89 1.36 4.64
CA CYS A 51 -4.59 1.53 6.06
C CYS A 51 -5.30 2.75 6.66
N ALA A 52 -5.30 3.87 5.94
CA ALA A 52 -5.95 5.10 6.37
C ALA A 52 -7.47 4.91 6.55
N HIS A 53 -8.12 4.21 5.61
CA HIS A 53 -9.56 3.93 5.67
C HIS A 53 -9.94 2.88 6.71
N LEU A 54 -9.06 1.93 7.01
CA LEU A 54 -9.30 0.86 7.98
C LEU A 54 -8.81 1.20 9.40
N GLY A 55 -8.16 2.35 9.60
CA GLY A 55 -7.50 2.68 10.86
C GLY A 55 -6.34 1.72 11.21
N ALA A 56 -5.73 1.10 10.19
CA ALA A 56 -4.74 0.05 10.34
C ALA A 56 -3.33 0.64 10.58
N LEU A 57 -3.15 1.31 11.71
CA LEU A 57 -1.94 2.08 12.02
C LEU A 57 -0.65 1.23 12.02
N ALA A 58 -0.72 0.02 12.57
CA ALA A 58 0.45 -0.86 12.64
C ALA A 58 0.96 -1.23 11.24
N GLN A 59 0.05 -1.60 10.34
CA GLN A 59 0.33 -1.92 8.95
C GLN A 59 0.86 -0.68 8.21
N GLY A 60 0.25 0.49 8.41
CA GLY A 60 0.74 1.74 7.84
C GLY A 60 2.16 2.10 8.27
N PHE A 61 2.52 1.82 9.53
CA PHE A 61 3.89 2.01 10.04
C PHE A 61 4.88 1.06 9.38
N TRP A 62 4.52 -0.23 9.21
CA TRP A 62 5.33 -1.20 8.48
C TRP A 62 5.59 -0.75 7.03
N VAL A 63 4.55 -0.27 6.34
CA VAL A 63 4.65 0.23 4.97
C VAL A 63 5.55 1.46 4.87
N HIS A 64 5.51 2.37 5.85
CA HIS A 64 6.45 3.49 5.91
C HIS A 64 7.90 2.99 6.02
N SER A 65 8.19 2.06 6.92
CA SER A 65 9.53 1.47 7.04
C SER A 65 9.99 0.80 5.74
N LEU A 66 9.06 0.20 5.00
CA LEU A 66 9.36 -0.40 3.70
C LEU A 66 9.64 0.65 2.61
N ALA A 67 8.89 1.75 2.60
CA ALA A 67 9.14 2.89 1.71
C ALA A 67 10.55 3.47 1.92
N LYS A 68 10.99 3.57 3.19
CA LYS A 68 12.37 3.90 3.58
C LYS A 68 13.37 2.91 3.00
N HIS A 69 13.15 1.63 3.25
CA HIS A 69 14.05 0.57 2.81
C HIS A 69 14.25 0.56 1.28
N TYR A 70 13.21 0.86 0.51
CA TYR A 70 13.28 0.94 -0.95
C TYR A 70 13.62 2.32 -1.53
N ASN A 71 13.94 3.30 -0.69
CA ASN A 71 14.23 4.69 -1.07
C ASN A 71 13.08 5.39 -1.83
N TYR A 72 11.83 5.09 -1.48
CA TYR A 72 10.65 5.73 -2.05
C TYR A 72 10.21 7.01 -1.32
N GLU A 73 10.93 7.42 -0.27
CA GLU A 73 10.58 8.58 0.55
C GLU A 73 10.56 9.91 -0.21
N SER A 74 11.35 10.04 -1.28
CA SER A 74 11.36 11.23 -2.12
C SER A 74 10.15 11.33 -3.06
N ASN A 75 9.28 10.31 -3.11
CA ASN A 75 8.08 10.34 -3.93
C ASN A 75 6.99 11.18 -3.24
N PRO A 76 6.58 12.33 -3.80
CA PRO A 76 5.62 13.23 -3.17
C PRO A 76 4.23 12.59 -3.00
N ILE A 77 3.82 11.72 -3.93
CA ILE A 77 2.53 11.02 -3.85
C ILE A 77 2.52 10.07 -2.66
N LEU A 78 3.63 9.34 -2.45
CA LEU A 78 3.76 8.44 -1.32
C LEU A 78 3.84 9.21 0.01
N ALA A 79 4.55 10.34 0.03
CA ALA A 79 4.60 11.22 1.19
C ALA A 79 3.21 11.75 1.58
N THR A 80 2.40 12.20 0.60
CA THR A 80 1.01 12.61 0.84
C THR A 80 0.16 11.47 1.41
N ALA A 81 0.30 10.25 0.86
CA ALA A 81 -0.42 9.08 1.35
C ALA A 81 -0.02 8.70 2.80
N LEU A 82 1.25 8.86 3.17
CA LEU A 82 1.73 8.63 4.54
C LEU A 82 1.11 9.63 5.52
N VAL A 83 1.05 10.91 5.16
CA VAL A 83 0.45 11.96 5.99
C VAL A 83 -1.04 11.68 6.19
N ASP A 84 -1.78 11.39 5.12
CA ASP A 84 -3.21 11.01 5.20
C ASP A 84 -3.43 9.80 6.11
N MET A 85 -2.60 8.77 5.97
CA MET A 85 -2.68 7.55 6.78
C MET A 85 -2.47 7.84 8.27
N TYR A 86 -1.41 8.57 8.65
CA TYR A 86 -1.18 8.89 10.06
C TYR A 86 -2.25 9.80 10.65
N SER A 87 -2.75 10.76 9.87
CA SER A 87 -3.80 11.68 10.30
C SER A 87 -5.10 10.94 10.58
N LYS A 88 -5.56 10.08 9.65
CA LYS A 88 -6.79 9.28 9.82
C LYS A 88 -6.67 8.19 10.88
N CYS A 89 -5.47 7.70 11.14
CA CYS A 89 -5.22 6.74 12.22
C CYS A 89 -5.04 7.40 13.61
N GLY A 90 -5.19 8.72 13.73
CA GLY A 90 -5.15 9.43 15.00
C GLY A 90 -3.76 9.59 15.63
N ARG A 91 -2.70 9.59 14.81
CA ARG A 91 -1.31 9.78 15.25
C ARG A 91 -0.77 11.19 14.98
N MET A 92 -1.60 12.06 14.41
CA MET A 92 -1.34 13.49 14.17
C MET A 92 -2.50 14.33 14.67
#